data_AF-A0A0E9MLA4-F1
#
_entry.id   AF-A0A0E9MLA4-F1
#
_cell.length_a   1.000
_cell.length_b   1.000
_cell.length_c   1.000
_cell.angle_alpha   90.00
_cell.angle_beta   90.00
_cell.angle_gamma   90.00
#
_symmetry.space_group_name_H-M   'P 1'
#
loop_
_entity.id
_entity.type
_entity.pdbx_description
1 polymer ?
#
loop_
_entity_poly.entity_id
_entity_poly.type
_entity_poly.pdbx_seq_one_letter_code
_entity_poly.pdbx_strand_id
1 'polypeptide(L)'
;MVLDPLYQLIGTDGATPNVAQMCWRAALTLALGLAIVRLAGKRLFGRWGAFDIVISVVIGSSIGRAMTGNAPFVATFVGVTLLVVLHSLLAWAAAIWPGLSPVIKGRPSCLIRDGNVNEKALLVAGLGRRDLLEALRLKGVAGPEQVDQAWLERDGAISVIRRC
;
A
#
# COMPACT_ATOMS: atom_id res chain seq x y z
N MET A 1 -23.09 28.10 15.47
CA MET A 1 -24.12 28.66 14.56
C MET A 1 -23.82 28.45 13.06
N VAL A 2 -22.63 28.00 12.63
CA VAL A 2 -22.34 27.67 11.20
C VAL A 2 -22.36 26.15 10.91
N LEU A 3 -22.53 25.32 11.95
CA LEU A 3 -22.47 23.85 11.84
C LEU A 3 -23.82 23.19 11.49
N ASP A 4 -24.95 23.90 11.67
CA ASP A 4 -26.30 23.35 11.49
C ASP A 4 -26.65 22.87 10.06
N PRO A 5 -26.35 23.61 8.97
CA PRO A 5 -26.71 23.14 7.62
C PRO A 5 -25.84 21.96 7.17
N LEU A 6 -24.59 21.90 7.64
CA LEU A 6 -23.65 20.84 7.29
C LEU A 6 -23.99 19.53 8.04
N TYR A 7 -24.52 19.64 9.26
CA TYR A 7 -24.97 18.50 10.08
C TYR A 7 -26.29 17.90 9.56
N GLN A 8 -27.22 18.73 9.05
CA GLN A 8 -28.44 18.23 8.39
C GLN A 8 -28.16 17.53 7.05
N LEU A 9 -27.14 17.99 6.31
CA LEU A 9 -26.77 17.46 5.00
C LEU A 9 -25.97 16.14 5.10
N ILE A 10 -25.14 16.00 6.14
CA ILE A 10 -24.30 14.82 6.37
C ILE A 10 -25.04 13.77 7.20
N GLY A 11 -26.02 14.16 8.03
CA GLY A 11 -26.72 13.27 8.95
C GLY A 11 -26.02 13.17 10.31
N THR A 12 -26.82 13.01 11.36
CA THR A 12 -26.35 12.93 12.75
C THR A 12 -25.59 11.64 13.00
N ASP A 13 -24.55 11.71 13.84
CA ASP A 13 -23.76 10.54 14.26
C ASP A 13 -24.64 9.64 15.16
N GLY A 14 -25.46 8.77 14.57
CA GLY A 14 -26.30 7.80 15.31
C GLY A 14 -27.65 7.43 14.70
N ALA A 15 -28.14 8.13 13.66
CA ALA A 15 -29.37 7.76 12.95
C ALA A 15 -29.06 7.10 11.59
N THR A 16 -29.87 6.14 11.15
CA THR A 16 -29.74 5.55 9.81
C THR A 16 -29.90 6.66 8.76
N PRO A 17 -28.89 6.91 7.90
CA PRO A 17 -28.97 7.98 6.92
C PRO A 17 -30.11 7.72 5.93
N ASN A 18 -30.87 8.76 5.59
CA ASN A 18 -31.88 8.66 4.53
C ASN A 18 -31.20 8.49 3.16
N VAL A 19 -31.89 7.96 2.15
CA VAL A 19 -31.34 7.67 0.80
C VAL A 19 -30.66 8.91 0.20
N ALA A 20 -31.29 10.09 0.31
CA ALA A 20 -30.73 11.35 -0.15
C ALA A 20 -29.41 11.72 0.55
N GLN A 21 -29.32 11.51 1.87
CA GLN A 21 -28.09 11.73 2.64
C GLN A 21 -27.01 10.73 2.24
N MET A 22 -27.35 9.48 1.94
CA MET A 22 -26.39 8.49 1.44
C MET A 22 -25.81 8.89 0.08
N CYS A 23 -26.64 9.37 -0.85
CA CYS A 23 -26.17 9.87 -2.15
C CYS A 23 -25.19 11.04 -1.97
N TRP A 24 -25.52 11.99 -1.09
CA TRP A 24 -24.64 13.12 -0.79
C TRP A 24 -23.33 12.71 -0.13
N ARG A 25 -23.39 11.83 0.88
CA ARG A 25 -22.19 11.27 1.53
C ARG A 25 -21.32 10.53 0.52
N ALA A 26 -21.89 9.74 -0.40
CA ALA A 26 -21.14 9.04 -1.44
C ALA A 26 -20.42 10.03 -2.38
N ALA A 27 -21.11 11.08 -2.83
CA ALA A 27 -20.51 12.12 -3.68
C ALA A 27 -19.36 12.86 -2.97
N LEU A 28 -19.57 13.28 -1.71
CA LEU A 28 -18.52 13.92 -0.91
C LEU A 28 -17.34 12.97 -0.64
N THR A 29 -17.63 11.70 -0.36
CA THR A 29 -16.62 10.67 -0.11
C THR A 29 -15.71 10.50 -1.32
N LEU A 30 -16.30 10.45 -2.52
CA LEU A 30 -15.54 10.37 -3.76
C LEU A 30 -14.66 11.62 -3.97
N ALA A 31 -15.22 12.82 -3.80
CA ALA A 31 -14.50 14.07 -3.99
C ALA A 31 -13.33 14.22 -2.99
N LEU A 32 -13.57 14.00 -1.70
CA LEU A 32 -12.56 14.08 -0.65
C LEU A 32 -11.52 12.96 -0.76
N GLY A 33 -11.96 11.73 -1.03
CA GLY A 33 -11.05 10.60 -1.24
C GLY A 33 -10.10 10.86 -2.41
N LEU A 34 -10.60 11.39 -3.53
CA LEU A 34 -9.78 11.78 -4.66
C LEU A 34 -8.79 12.91 -4.30
N ALA A 35 -9.23 13.91 -3.52
CA ALA A 35 -8.35 14.98 -3.05
C ALA A 35 -7.21 14.44 -2.17
N ILE A 36 -7.52 13.53 -1.24
CA ILE A 36 -6.52 12.88 -0.37
C ILE A 36 -5.53 12.08 -1.22
N VAL A 37 -6.02 11.27 -2.17
CA VAL A 37 -5.16 10.50 -3.08
C VAL A 37 -4.25 11.42 -3.90
N ARG A 38 -4.76 12.56 -4.39
CA ARG A 38 -3.97 13.56 -5.12
C ARG A 38 -2.89 14.19 -4.25
N LEU A 39 -3.21 14.56 -3.01
CA LEU A 39 -2.26 15.12 -2.03
C LEU A 39 -1.13 14.14 -1.71
N ALA A 40 -1.47 12.86 -1.63
CA ALA A 40 -0.52 11.82 -1.30
C ALA A 40 0.44 11.45 -2.45
N GLY A 41 0.14 11.93 -3.67
CA GLY A 41 1.05 11.95 -4.82
C GLY A 41 1.34 10.59 -5.46
N LYS A 42 2.27 10.58 -6.43
CA LYS A 42 2.65 9.38 -7.22
C LYS A 42 3.30 8.26 -6.41
N ARG A 43 3.73 8.52 -5.17
CA ARG A 43 4.46 7.56 -4.33
C ARG A 43 3.58 6.44 -3.77
N LEU A 44 2.29 6.67 -3.56
CA LEU A 44 1.36 5.62 -3.09
C LEU A 44 1.12 4.51 -4.11
N PHE A 45 1.31 4.79 -5.40
CA PHE A 45 0.93 3.86 -6.48
C PHE A 45 2.10 3.34 -7.31
N GLY A 46 3.33 3.80 -7.05
CA GLY A 46 4.49 3.52 -7.92
C GLY A 46 5.15 2.14 -7.73
N ARG A 47 4.97 1.49 -6.56
CA ARG A 47 5.33 0.09 -6.24
C ARG A 47 4.89 -0.17 -4.80
N TRP A 48 3.89 -1.03 -4.62
CA TRP A 48 3.22 -1.25 -3.34
C TRP A 48 4.06 -2.20 -2.47
N GLY A 49 4.71 -1.66 -1.45
CA GLY A 49 5.24 -2.51 -0.38
C GLY A 49 4.08 -3.09 0.44
N ALA A 50 4.35 -4.16 1.19
CA ALA A 50 3.35 -4.77 2.07
C ALA A 50 2.68 -3.75 3.02
N PHE A 51 3.47 -2.78 3.51
CA PHE A 51 3.00 -1.69 4.35
C PHE A 51 1.98 -0.77 3.64
N ASP A 52 2.20 -0.47 2.36
CA ASP A 52 1.33 0.40 1.58
C ASP A 52 -0.05 -0.26 1.37
N ILE A 53 -0.06 -1.58 1.17
CA ILE A 53 -1.28 -2.40 1.06
C ILE A 53 -2.07 -2.38 2.37
N VAL A 54 -1.41 -2.55 3.52
CA VAL A 54 -2.10 -2.50 4.82
C VAL A 54 -2.76 -1.14 5.03
N ILE A 55 -2.04 -0.06 4.72
CA ILE A 55 -2.56 1.31 4.88
C ILE A 55 -3.71 1.58 3.92
N SER A 56 -3.63 1.14 2.66
CA SER A 56 -4.74 1.33 1.71
C SER A 56 -6.01 0.62 2.18
N VAL A 57 -5.88 -0.58 2.76
CA VAL A 57 -7.01 -1.34 3.30
C VAL A 57 -7.62 -0.60 4.49
N VAL A 58 -6.80 -0.08 5.40
CA VAL A 58 -7.27 0.71 6.56
C VAL A 58 -7.99 1.99 6.11
N ILE A 59 -7.43 2.70 5.13
CA ILE A 59 -8.04 3.91 4.55
C ILE A 59 -9.37 3.55 3.89
N GLY A 60 -9.39 2.55 3.00
CA GLY A 60 -10.60 2.13 2.28
C GLY A 60 -11.72 1.67 3.22
N SER A 61 -11.37 0.88 4.24
CA SER A 61 -12.30 0.42 5.28
C SER A 61 -12.88 1.59 6.08
N SER A 62 -12.04 2.57 6.44
CA SER A 62 -12.47 3.75 7.20
C SER A 62 -13.38 4.66 6.38
N ILE A 63 -12.98 4.97 5.14
CA ILE A 63 -13.78 5.75 4.19
C ILE A 63 -15.13 5.07 3.92
N GLY A 64 -15.14 3.74 3.76
CA GLY A 64 -16.37 2.96 3.59
C GLY A 64 -17.33 3.11 4.77
N ARG A 65 -16.84 3.02 6.01
CA ARG A 65 -17.66 3.26 7.22
C ARG A 65 -18.19 4.68 7.31
N ALA A 66 -17.39 5.68 6.92
CA ALA A 66 -17.86 7.06 6.81
C ALA A 66 -18.94 7.20 5.73
N MET A 67 -18.83 6.53 4.60
CA MET A 67 -19.84 6.59 3.55
C MET A 67 -21.18 5.98 4.02
N THR A 68 -21.16 4.81 4.68
CA THR A 68 -22.37 4.10 5.12
C THR A 68 -23.03 4.68 6.37
N GLY A 69 -22.41 5.67 7.01
CA GLY A 69 -22.93 6.26 8.26
C GLY A 69 -22.55 5.49 9.53
N ASN A 70 -21.72 4.45 9.42
CA ASN A 70 -21.26 3.65 10.56
C ASN A 70 -20.12 4.32 11.35
N ALA A 71 -19.60 5.45 10.87
CA ALA A 71 -18.60 6.26 11.56
C ALA A 71 -18.86 7.76 11.31
N PRO A 72 -18.46 8.65 12.25
CA PRO A 72 -18.61 10.08 12.07
C PRO A 72 -17.84 10.57 10.85
N PHE A 73 -18.52 11.26 9.94
CA PHE A 73 -17.98 11.59 8.62
C PHE A 73 -16.73 12.46 8.72
N VAL A 74 -16.85 13.60 9.41
CA VAL A 74 -15.78 14.60 9.53
C VAL A 74 -14.59 14.02 10.30
N ALA A 75 -14.83 13.38 11.44
CA ALA A 75 -13.76 12.79 12.24
C ALA A 75 -13.01 11.69 11.48
N THR A 76 -13.72 10.87 10.70
CA THR A 76 -13.10 9.84 9.87
C THR A 76 -12.22 10.44 8.79
N PHE A 77 -12.69 11.47 8.08
CA PHE A 77 -11.89 12.13 7.04
C PHE A 77 -10.68 12.87 7.59
N VAL A 78 -10.79 13.52 8.75
CA VAL A 78 -9.65 14.12 9.45
C VAL A 78 -8.63 13.05 9.83
N GLY A 79 -9.08 11.93 10.42
CA GLY A 79 -8.21 10.80 10.79
C GLY A 79 -7.51 10.16 9.60
N VAL A 80 -8.25 9.90 8.50
CA VAL A 80 -7.69 9.37 7.26
C VAL A 80 -6.68 10.34 6.64
N THR A 81 -6.97 11.64 6.64
CA THR A 81 -6.05 12.66 6.12
C THR A 81 -4.76 12.67 6.93
N LEU A 82 -4.86 12.67 8.27
CA LEU A 82 -3.71 12.61 9.15
C LEU A 82 -2.90 11.32 8.92
N LEU A 83 -3.56 10.18 8.77
CA LEU A 83 -2.91 8.90 8.47
C LEU A 83 -2.12 8.95 7.16
N VAL A 84 -2.68 9.55 6.10
CA VAL A 84 -2.02 9.73 4.81
C VAL A 84 -0.83 10.67 4.91
N VAL A 85 -0.93 11.75 5.67
CA VAL A 85 0.17 12.68 5.93
C VAL A 85 1.30 11.97 6.68
N LEU A 86 0.99 11.26 7.77
CA LEU A 86 1.96 10.48 8.54
C LEU A 86 2.66 9.41 7.68
N HIS A 87 1.88 8.69 6.87
CA HIS A 87 2.43 7.70 5.94
C HIS A 87 3.42 8.35 4.94
N SER A 88 3.05 9.50 4.38
CA SER A 88 3.89 10.26 3.45
C SER A 88 5.17 10.78 4.12
N LEU A 89 5.06 11.29 5.36
CA LEU A 89 6.19 11.72 6.16
C LEU A 89 7.12 10.55 6.50
N LEU A 90 6.57 9.38 6.85
CA LEU A 90 7.37 8.19 7.13
C LEU A 90 8.12 7.71 5.88
N ALA A 91 7.48 7.75 4.71
CA ALA A 91 8.12 7.44 3.44
C ALA A 91 9.23 8.45 3.09
N TRP A 92 9.05 9.74 3.42
CA TRP A 92 10.06 10.76 3.26
C TRP A 92 11.23 10.60 4.24
N ALA A 93 10.95 10.35 5.51
CA ALA A 93 11.95 10.04 6.54
C ALA A 93 12.76 8.79 6.17
N ALA A 94 12.12 7.73 5.67
CA ALA A 94 12.81 6.53 5.19
C ALA A 94 13.68 6.78 3.94
N ALA A 95 13.41 7.83 3.18
CA ALA A 95 14.27 8.24 2.06
C ALA A 95 15.50 9.04 2.51
N ILE A 96 15.39 9.77 3.64
CA ILE A 96 16.50 10.54 4.21
C ILE A 96 17.37 9.66 5.11
N TRP A 97 16.77 8.70 5.83
CA TRP A 97 17.42 7.83 6.80
C TRP A 97 17.44 6.37 6.31
N PRO A 98 18.57 5.91 5.72
CA PRO A 98 18.69 4.56 5.17
C PRO A 98 18.45 3.45 6.18
N GLY A 99 18.63 3.69 7.48
CA GLY A 99 18.37 2.74 8.55
C GLY A 99 16.88 2.44 8.78
N LEU A 100 15.99 3.37 8.42
CA LEU A 100 14.54 3.23 8.61
C LEU A 100 13.89 2.43 7.48
N SER A 101 14.46 2.48 6.27
CA SER A 101 13.95 1.75 5.11
C SER A 101 13.88 0.23 5.34
N PRO A 102 14.91 -0.45 5.87
CA PRO A 102 14.86 -1.88 6.21
C PRO A 102 13.76 -2.25 7.21
N VAL A 103 13.50 -1.39 8.20
CA VAL A 103 12.52 -1.66 9.27
C VAL A 103 11.10 -1.58 8.73
N ILE A 104 10.84 -0.59 7.86
CA ILE A 104 9.50 -0.32 7.34
C ILE A 104 9.21 -1.17 6.08
N LYS A 105 10.19 -1.32 5.20
CA LYS A 105 10.01 -1.91 3.86
C LYS A 105 10.76 -3.22 3.66
N GLY A 106 11.49 -3.70 4.67
CA GLY A 106 12.35 -4.88 4.53
C GLY A 106 13.63 -4.60 3.73
N ARG A 107 14.45 -5.65 3.57
CA ARG A 107 15.68 -5.63 2.78
C ARG A 107 15.52 -6.56 1.57
N PRO A 108 15.97 -6.13 0.38
CA PRO A 108 16.04 -7.05 -0.74
C PRO A 108 17.06 -8.16 -0.42
N SER A 109 16.77 -9.37 -0.89
CA SER A 109 17.61 -10.55 -0.64
C SER A 109 18.08 -11.16 -1.95
N CYS A 110 19.40 -11.34 -2.09
CA CYS A 110 19.98 -11.94 -3.29
C CYS A 110 19.70 -13.46 -3.28
N LEU A 111 18.86 -13.92 -4.21
CA LEU A 111 18.46 -15.32 -4.35
C LEU A 111 19.38 -16.09 -5.30
N ILE A 112 19.88 -15.43 -6.35
CA ILE A 112 20.83 -16.02 -7.31
C ILE A 112 21.97 -15.04 -7.55
N ARG A 113 23.20 -15.56 -7.58
CA ARG A 113 24.40 -14.83 -7.99
C ARG A 113 25.27 -15.72 -8.85
N ASP A 114 25.65 -15.24 -10.03
CA ASP A 114 26.48 -15.95 -10.99
C ASP A 114 25.94 -17.34 -11.36
N GLY A 115 24.62 -17.47 -11.42
CA GLY A 115 23.91 -18.73 -11.66
C GLY A 115 23.86 -19.69 -10.47
N ASN A 116 24.45 -19.33 -9.33
CA ASN A 116 24.37 -20.11 -8.10
C ASN A 116 23.21 -19.64 -7.23
N VAL A 117 22.35 -20.59 -6.85
CA VAL A 117 21.21 -20.35 -5.95
C VAL A 117 21.70 -20.23 -4.51
N ASN A 118 21.28 -19.18 -3.81
CA ASN A 118 21.54 -19.00 -2.40
C ASN A 118 20.43 -19.67 -1.57
N GLU A 119 20.62 -20.96 -1.26
CA GLU A 119 19.65 -21.77 -0.50
C GLU A 119 19.34 -21.18 0.88
N LYS A 120 20.33 -20.53 1.53
CA LYS A 120 20.10 -19.86 2.82
C LYS A 120 19.17 -18.65 2.66
N ALA A 121 19.34 -17.86 1.61
CA ALA A 121 18.48 -16.72 1.33
C ALA A 121 17.06 -17.15 0.96
N LEU A 122 16.91 -18.25 0.21
CA LEU A 122 15.61 -18.85 -0.07
C LEU A 122 14.90 -19.28 1.23
N LEU A 123 15.60 -19.98 2.11
CA LEU A 123 15.03 -20.44 3.38
C LEU A 123 14.62 -19.28 4.29
N VAL A 124 15.44 -18.24 4.41
CA VAL A 124 15.09 -17.02 5.17
C VAL A 124 13.91 -16.28 4.55
N ALA A 125 13.79 -16.31 3.22
CA ALA A 125 12.66 -15.74 2.50
C ALA A 125 11.39 -16.62 2.53
N GLY A 126 11.46 -17.83 3.09
CA GLY A 126 10.35 -18.80 3.08
C GLY A 126 10.02 -19.32 1.68
N LEU A 127 10.95 -19.25 0.73
CA LEU A 127 10.79 -19.70 -0.64
C LEU A 127 11.43 -21.07 -0.85
N GLY A 128 10.71 -21.96 -1.51
CA GLY A 128 11.27 -23.21 -2.03
C GLY A 128 11.95 -23.00 -3.38
N ARG A 129 12.78 -23.97 -3.77
CA ARG A 129 13.43 -23.96 -5.10
C ARG A 129 12.43 -23.99 -6.26
N ARG A 130 11.25 -24.58 -6.05
CA ARG A 130 10.15 -24.59 -7.03
C ARG A 130 9.59 -23.19 -7.26
N ASP A 131 9.40 -22.41 -6.20
CA ASP A 131 8.88 -21.04 -6.28
C ASP A 131 9.87 -20.13 -7.04
N LEU A 132 11.17 -20.30 -6.79
CA LEU A 132 12.22 -19.59 -7.52
C LEU A 132 12.18 -19.93 -9.02
N LEU A 133 12.12 -21.22 -9.36
CA LEU A 133 12.08 -21.66 -10.76
C LEU A 133 10.80 -21.19 -11.48
N GLU A 134 9.67 -21.20 -10.78
CA GLU A 134 8.42 -20.64 -11.30
C GLU A 134 8.55 -19.15 -11.61
N ALA A 135 9.12 -18.38 -10.67
CA ALA A 135 9.36 -16.95 -10.85
C ALA A 135 10.31 -16.66 -12.03
N LEU A 136 11.38 -17.45 -12.19
CA LEU A 136 12.27 -17.34 -13.36
C LEU A 136 11.52 -17.60 -14.67
N ARG A 137 10.66 -18.63 -14.70
CA ARG A 137 9.86 -18.97 -15.89
C ARG A 137 8.88 -17.86 -16.26
N LEU A 138 8.24 -17.21 -15.28
CA LEU A 138 7.38 -16.03 -15.51
C LEU A 138 8.17 -14.84 -16.08
N LYS A 139 9.48 -14.78 -15.86
CA LYS A 139 10.41 -13.81 -16.46
C LYS A 139 11.06 -14.32 -17.75
N GLY A 140 10.63 -15.48 -18.28
CA GLY A 140 11.12 -16.08 -19.51
C GLY A 140 12.55 -16.63 -19.41
N VAL A 141 12.98 -17.05 -18.22
CA VAL A 141 14.29 -17.65 -17.95
C VAL A 141 14.09 -19.13 -17.60
N ALA A 142 14.83 -20.03 -18.27
CA ALA A 142 14.63 -21.48 -18.14
C ALA A 142 15.26 -22.06 -16.87
N GLY A 143 16.35 -21.46 -16.38
CA GLY A 143 17.04 -21.95 -15.20
C GLY A 143 18.02 -20.93 -14.60
N PRO A 144 18.50 -21.18 -13.37
CA PRO A 144 19.40 -20.28 -12.65
C PRO A 144 20.69 -19.98 -13.40
N GLU A 145 21.22 -20.92 -14.17
CA GLU A 145 22.48 -20.80 -14.93
C GLU A 145 22.50 -19.65 -15.96
N GLN A 146 21.32 -19.19 -16.40
CA GLN A 146 21.15 -18.05 -17.32
C GLN A 146 21.02 -16.71 -16.58
N VAL A 147 21.07 -16.71 -15.26
CA VAL A 147 20.88 -15.55 -14.39
C VAL A 147 22.22 -15.09 -13.84
N ASP A 148 22.54 -13.82 -14.08
CA ASP A 148 23.64 -13.16 -13.38
C ASP A 148 23.24 -12.88 -11.93
N GLN A 149 22.11 -12.19 -11.74
CA GLN A 149 21.59 -11.87 -10.42
C GLN A 149 20.07 -11.98 -10.37
N ALA A 150 19.55 -12.60 -9.30
CA ALA A 150 18.13 -12.50 -8.95
C ALA A 150 17.97 -11.99 -7.53
N TRP A 151 17.04 -11.06 -7.33
CA TRP A 151 16.76 -10.45 -6.04
C TRP A 151 15.29 -10.62 -5.70
N LEU A 152 15.02 -11.04 -4.46
CA LEU A 152 13.72 -10.85 -3.83
C LEU A 152 13.63 -9.39 -3.39
N GLU A 153 12.74 -8.65 -4.01
CA GLU A 153 12.51 -7.23 -3.74
C GLU A 153 11.63 -7.04 -2.50
N ARG A 154 11.56 -5.80 -2.03
CA ARG A 154 10.79 -5.38 -0.84
C ARG A 154 9.27 -5.57 -0.98
N ASP A 155 8.78 -5.61 -2.21
CA ASP A 155 7.38 -5.87 -2.57
C ASP A 155 7.11 -7.39 -2.74
N GLY A 156 8.11 -8.24 -2.50
CA GLY A 156 8.02 -9.70 -2.68
C GLY A 156 8.19 -10.15 -4.14
N ALA A 157 8.34 -9.22 -5.09
CA ALA A 157 8.61 -9.57 -6.47
C ALA A 157 10.05 -10.06 -6.64
N ILE A 158 10.26 -10.99 -7.58
CA ILE A 158 11.62 -11.40 -7.98
C ILE A 158 12.03 -10.60 -9.21
N SER A 159 13.12 -9.85 -9.08
CA SER A 159 13.81 -9.19 -10.20
C SER A 159 14.95 -10.08 -10.69
N VAL A 160 15.19 -10.08 -12.00
CA VAL A 160 16.16 -10.97 -12.66
C VAL A 160 17.00 -10.16 -13.65
N ILE A 161 18.32 -10.26 -13.51
CA ILE A 161 19.32 -9.75 -14.44
C ILE A 161 19.90 -10.97 -15.14
N ARG A 162 19.69 -11.07 -16.45
CA ARG A 162 20.17 -12.19 -17.26
C ARG A 162 21.66 -12.02 -17.53
N ARG A 163 22.37 -13.15 -17.62
CA ARG A 163 23.75 -13.18 -18.10
C ARG A 163 23.74 -12.79 -19.59
N CYS A 164 24.59 -11.83 -19.96
CA CYS A 164 24.80 -11.40 -21.35
C CYS A 164 25.67 -12.40 -22.10
#